data_AF-A0A933VTQ7-F1
#
_entry.id   AF-A0A933VTQ7-F1
#
_cell.length_a   1.000
_cell.length_b   1.000
_cell.length_c   1.000
_cell.angle_alpha   90.00
_cell.angle_beta   90.00
_cell.angle_gamma   90.00
#
_symmetry.space_group_name_H-M   'P 1'
#
loop_
_entity.id
_entity.type
_entity.pdbx_description
1 polymer ?
#
loop_
_entity_poly.entity_id
_entity_poly.type
_entity_poly.pdbx_seq_one_letter_code
_entity_poly.pdbx_strand_id
1 'polypeptide(L)'
;MRLVTIAVMGALLAPQAMASDRPTLGLLTHTSEWSNLRYKCAVESDGQLLCAMAWSDVRKLSSGKTLKDEIAKGLDLLKTTKPGKPEECDDLERRVGDIRHPSRASPGIAAEVRALDPRDRRDLVRSWELAAEFCRHPTRQTMIKLVTQRFEQRAMTCSVDGYEAYRRFKKVDESTWASTTGPDGVCGWVSIARFERDAAVPEIWNYVEQRSIAHPHIATPDLKCSEFKPSEQRYVWGVNDFHAGCEFISFVPF
;
A
#
# COMPACT_ATOMS: atom_id res chain seq x y z
N MET A 1 60.16 38.97 27.74
CA MET A 1 59.07 38.43 26.91
C MET A 1 58.30 37.42 27.74
N ARG A 2 57.03 37.71 28.08
CA ARG A 2 56.16 36.79 28.83
C ARG A 2 55.24 36.09 27.83
N LEU A 3 55.32 34.77 27.73
CA LEU A 3 54.38 33.94 26.98
C LEU A 3 53.14 33.68 27.85
N VAL A 4 51.98 34.10 27.37
CA VAL A 4 50.67 33.79 27.96
C VAL A 4 50.11 32.60 27.18
N THR A 5 50.02 31.44 27.83
CA THR A 5 49.44 30.22 27.27
C THR A 5 47.94 30.23 27.58
N ILE A 6 47.11 30.52 26.57
CA ILE A 6 45.64 30.44 26.68
C ILE A 6 45.24 28.98 26.40
N ALA A 7 44.86 28.25 27.44
CA ALA A 7 44.26 26.93 27.32
C ALA A 7 42.77 27.08 26.99
N VAL A 8 42.41 26.85 25.73
CA VAL A 8 41.01 26.77 25.28
C VAL A 8 40.47 25.39 25.63
N MET A 9 39.72 25.27 26.72
CA MET A 9 38.91 24.09 27.02
C MET A 9 37.72 24.06 26.03
N GLY A 10 37.89 23.31 24.94
CA GLY A 10 36.80 22.92 24.07
C GLY A 10 35.91 21.89 24.77
N ALA A 11 34.83 22.33 25.41
CA ALA A 11 33.76 21.45 25.86
C ALA A 11 33.04 20.88 24.63
N LEU A 12 33.39 19.64 24.28
CA LEU A 12 32.63 18.82 23.36
C LEU A 12 31.24 18.56 23.98
N LEU A 13 30.28 19.41 23.65
CA LEU A 13 28.86 19.16 23.87
C LEU A 13 28.44 18.03 22.92
N ALA A 14 28.68 16.79 23.34
CA ALA A 14 28.02 15.65 22.72
C ALA A 14 26.51 15.83 22.94
N PRO A 15 25.67 15.85 21.89
CA PRO A 15 24.24 15.85 22.06
C PRO A 15 23.86 14.55 22.78
N GLN A 16 23.45 14.67 24.03
CA GLN A 16 22.78 13.58 24.71
C GLN A 16 21.47 13.37 23.95
N ALA A 17 21.43 12.34 23.12
CA ALA A 17 20.18 11.79 22.63
C ALA A 17 19.43 11.31 23.88
N MET A 18 18.64 12.21 24.46
CA MET A 18 17.76 11.89 25.58
C MET A 18 16.79 10.84 25.05
N ALA A 19 17.00 9.60 25.46
CA ALA A 19 16.03 8.53 25.34
C ALA A 19 14.68 9.06 25.81
N SER A 20 13.73 9.23 24.89
CA SER A 20 12.44 9.80 25.25
C SER A 20 11.66 8.80 26.09
N ASP A 21 11.05 9.29 27.16
CA ASP A 21 10.15 8.54 28.05
C ASP A 21 8.81 8.16 27.39
N ARG A 22 8.63 8.57 26.13
CA ARG A 22 7.41 8.44 25.34
C ARG A 22 7.70 8.33 23.84
N PRO A 23 6.80 7.72 23.06
CA PRO A 23 6.90 7.76 21.60
C PRO A 23 6.72 9.20 21.11
N THR A 24 7.55 9.64 20.16
CA THR A 24 7.51 11.01 19.60
C THR A 24 7.42 11.00 18.08
N LEU A 25 8.29 10.25 17.41
CA LEU A 25 8.29 10.06 15.97
C LEU A 25 8.86 8.68 15.67
N GLY A 26 8.27 7.96 14.73
CA GLY A 26 8.82 6.68 14.31
C GLY A 26 8.29 6.20 12.97
N LEU A 27 9.06 5.30 12.36
CA LEU A 27 8.68 4.46 11.23
C LEU A 27 8.87 3.01 11.67
N LEU A 28 7.79 2.25 11.61
CA LEU A 28 7.74 0.86 12.01
C LEU A 28 7.25 0.00 10.85
N THR A 29 7.71 -1.24 10.78
CA THR A 29 7.35 -2.18 9.72
C THR A 29 6.53 -3.31 10.32
N HIS A 30 5.47 -3.72 9.62
CA HIS A 30 4.65 -4.84 10.05
C HIS A 30 5.46 -6.14 10.04
N THR A 31 5.24 -7.02 11.01
CA THR A 31 6.06 -8.24 11.18
C THR A 31 5.73 -9.35 10.18
N SER A 32 4.54 -9.35 9.59
CA SER A 32 4.06 -10.43 8.70
C SER A 32 3.48 -9.96 7.37
N GLU A 33 3.32 -8.66 7.16
CA GLU A 33 2.67 -8.09 5.98
C GLU A 33 3.53 -6.97 5.42
N TRP A 34 3.34 -6.64 4.15
CA TRP A 34 4.06 -5.52 3.54
C TRP A 34 3.37 -4.20 3.88
N SER A 35 3.45 -3.85 5.15
CA SER A 35 2.84 -2.64 5.69
C SER A 35 3.85 -1.89 6.54
N ASN A 36 3.74 -0.57 6.53
CA ASN A 36 4.48 0.29 7.45
C ASN A 36 3.54 1.25 8.16
N LEU A 37 3.99 1.67 9.34
CA LEU A 37 3.33 2.65 10.17
C LEU A 37 4.30 3.78 10.45
N ARG A 38 3.91 5.01 10.08
CA ARG A 38 4.55 6.24 10.53
C ARG A 38 3.69 6.87 11.62
N TYR A 39 4.32 7.36 12.67
CA TYR A 39 3.60 8.09 13.72
C TYR A 39 4.36 9.33 14.15
N LYS A 40 3.60 10.36 14.54
CA LYS A 40 4.12 11.55 15.20
C LYS A 40 3.22 11.91 16.38
N CYS A 41 3.77 11.92 17.58
CA CYS A 41 3.05 12.13 18.83
C CYS A 41 3.46 13.44 19.50
N ALA A 42 2.48 14.09 20.13
CA ALA A 42 2.68 15.24 21.00
C ALA A 42 1.93 14.99 22.32
N VAL A 43 2.46 15.52 23.43
CA VAL A 43 1.75 15.48 24.71
C VAL A 43 0.72 16.61 24.77
N GLU A 44 -0.51 16.25 25.08
CA GLU A 44 -1.60 17.18 25.40
C GLU A 44 -1.52 17.64 26.87
N SER A 45 -2.27 18.68 27.21
CA SER A 45 -2.22 19.32 28.54
C SER A 45 -2.59 18.40 29.71
N ASP A 46 -3.31 17.31 29.44
CA ASP A 46 -3.74 16.31 30.42
C ASP A 46 -2.77 15.13 30.56
N GLY A 47 -1.59 15.22 29.95
CA GLY A 47 -0.57 14.17 29.97
C GLY A 47 -0.84 13.01 29.00
N GLN A 48 -1.90 13.07 28.20
CA GLN A 48 -2.11 12.12 27.12
C GLN A 48 -1.18 12.40 25.94
N LEU A 49 -0.93 11.37 25.13
CA LEU A 49 -0.30 11.52 23.82
C LEU A 49 -1.36 11.56 22.74
N LEU A 50 -1.36 12.62 21.94
CA LEU A 50 -2.06 12.65 20.67
C LEU A 50 -1.07 12.30 19.56
N CYS A 51 -1.33 11.21 18.85
CA CYS A 51 -0.50 10.72 17.75
C CYS A 51 -1.23 10.83 16.41
N ALA A 52 -0.61 11.50 15.45
CA ALA A 52 -0.94 11.40 14.03
C ALA A 52 -0.28 10.13 13.49
N MET A 53 -1.09 9.22 12.95
CA MET A 53 -0.68 7.90 12.50
C MET A 53 -0.95 7.78 11.00
N ALA A 54 -0.03 7.23 10.24
CA ALA A 54 -0.17 6.97 8.81
C ALA A 54 0.30 5.55 8.50
N TRP A 55 -0.62 4.71 8.07
CA TRP A 55 -0.35 3.37 7.58
C TRP A 55 -0.15 3.40 6.07
N SER A 56 0.70 2.50 5.57
CA SER A 56 0.88 2.29 4.15
C SER A 56 1.00 0.80 3.90
N ASP A 57 0.02 0.25 3.20
CA ASP A 57 -0.10 -1.17 2.90
C ASP A 57 0.25 -1.43 1.44
N VAL A 58 1.02 -2.48 1.19
CA VAL A 58 1.43 -2.92 -0.13
C VAL A 58 0.90 -4.33 -0.37
N ARG A 59 0.16 -4.53 -1.45
CA ARG A 59 -0.38 -5.85 -1.82
C ARG A 59 -0.30 -6.10 -3.31
N LYS A 60 -0.02 -7.34 -3.74
CA LYS A 60 -0.08 -7.70 -5.17
C LYS A 60 -1.52 -7.68 -5.67
N LEU A 61 -1.75 -7.12 -6.85
CA LEU A 61 -3.10 -7.10 -7.47
C LEU A 61 -3.62 -8.49 -7.87
N SER A 62 -2.76 -9.51 -7.89
CA SER A 62 -3.12 -10.90 -8.16
C SER A 62 -3.45 -11.73 -6.92
N SER A 63 -3.29 -11.19 -5.70
CA SER A 63 -3.39 -11.99 -4.47
C SER A 63 -4.71 -12.76 -4.37
N GLY A 64 -4.62 -14.08 -4.18
CA GLY A 64 -5.78 -14.97 -3.98
C GLY A 64 -6.45 -15.50 -5.26
N LYS A 65 -5.95 -15.16 -6.46
CA LYS A 65 -6.49 -15.66 -7.73
C LYS A 65 -5.43 -16.47 -8.48
N THR A 66 -5.84 -17.57 -9.11
CA THR A 66 -4.95 -18.34 -10.00
C THR A 66 -5.19 -17.96 -11.46
N LEU A 67 -4.16 -18.12 -12.30
CA LEU A 67 -4.29 -17.96 -13.74
C LEU A 67 -5.37 -18.89 -14.32
N LYS A 68 -5.49 -20.10 -13.77
CA LYS A 68 -6.48 -21.10 -14.19
C LYS A 68 -7.91 -20.58 -13.97
N ASP A 69 -8.18 -19.97 -12.81
CA ASP A 69 -9.51 -19.45 -12.48
C ASP A 69 -9.87 -18.26 -13.37
N GLU A 70 -8.92 -17.36 -13.64
CA GLU A 70 -9.15 -16.21 -14.51
C GLU A 70 -9.32 -16.64 -15.97
N ILE A 71 -8.58 -17.65 -16.46
CA ILE A 71 -8.82 -18.25 -17.77
C ILE A 71 -10.22 -18.86 -17.83
N ALA A 72 -10.64 -19.62 -16.83
CA ALA A 72 -11.98 -20.22 -16.80
C ALA A 72 -13.07 -19.16 -16.89
N LYS A 73 -12.95 -18.05 -16.14
CA LYS A 73 -13.86 -16.89 -16.23
C LYS A 73 -13.86 -16.24 -17.61
N GLY A 74 -12.67 -16.02 -18.19
CA GLY A 74 -12.56 -15.45 -19.54
C GLY A 74 -13.22 -16.32 -20.60
N LEU A 75 -13.06 -17.65 -20.50
CA LEU A 75 -13.71 -18.59 -21.41
C LEU A 75 -15.23 -18.68 -21.22
N ASP A 76 -15.73 -18.46 -20.02
CA ASP A 76 -17.17 -18.35 -19.79
C ASP A 76 -17.75 -17.08 -20.42
N LEU A 77 -17.08 -15.94 -20.22
CA LEU A 77 -17.45 -14.66 -20.85
C LEU A 77 -17.42 -14.74 -22.39
N LEU A 78 -16.48 -15.50 -22.95
CA LEU A 78 -16.37 -15.68 -24.39
C LEU A 78 -17.66 -16.25 -25.01
N LYS A 79 -18.44 -17.05 -24.27
CA LYS A 79 -19.69 -17.66 -24.78
C LYS A 79 -20.74 -16.62 -25.17
N THR A 80 -20.73 -15.47 -24.52
CA THR A 80 -21.68 -14.37 -24.75
C THR A 80 -21.03 -13.19 -25.48
N THR A 81 -19.71 -13.23 -25.68
CA THR A 81 -18.97 -12.17 -26.34
C THR A 81 -19.18 -12.21 -27.84
N LYS A 82 -19.69 -11.12 -28.41
CA LYS A 82 -19.74 -10.93 -29.86
C LYS A 82 -18.43 -10.30 -30.35
N PRO A 83 -18.02 -10.56 -31.59
CA PRO A 83 -16.95 -9.78 -32.23
C PRO A 83 -17.24 -8.29 -32.12
N GLY A 84 -16.19 -7.50 -31.91
CA GLY A 84 -16.29 -6.05 -31.92
C GLY A 84 -16.67 -5.56 -33.32
N LYS A 85 -17.21 -4.35 -33.42
CA LYS A 85 -17.44 -3.76 -34.74
C LYS A 85 -16.11 -3.49 -35.43
N PRO A 86 -16.02 -3.59 -36.77
CA PRO A 86 -14.79 -3.29 -37.50
C PRO A 86 -14.18 -1.94 -37.10
N GLU A 87 -15.01 -0.90 -36.99
CA GLU A 87 -14.56 0.45 -36.65
C GLU A 87 -13.97 0.54 -35.23
N GLU A 88 -14.49 -0.24 -34.29
CA GLU A 88 -13.98 -0.31 -32.92
C GLU A 88 -12.62 -1.03 -32.89
N CYS A 89 -12.48 -2.12 -33.65
CA CYS A 89 -11.21 -2.84 -33.73
C CYS A 89 -10.14 -2.04 -34.48
N ASP A 90 -10.52 -1.30 -35.52
CA ASP A 90 -9.62 -0.43 -36.26
C ASP A 90 -9.12 0.74 -35.39
N ASP A 91 -9.94 1.25 -34.47
CA ASP A 91 -9.49 2.25 -33.49
C ASP A 91 -8.39 1.70 -32.58
N LEU A 92 -8.50 0.43 -32.14
CA LEU A 92 -7.47 -0.22 -31.31
C LEU A 92 -6.15 -0.36 -32.09
N GLU A 93 -6.20 -0.78 -33.35
CA GLU A 93 -5.01 -0.88 -34.22
C GLU A 93 -4.39 0.48 -34.50
N ARG A 94 -5.23 1.51 -34.72
CA ARG A 94 -4.78 2.89 -34.89
C ARG A 94 -4.04 3.38 -33.64
N ARG A 95 -4.56 3.11 -32.43
CA ARG A 95 -3.86 3.42 -31.17
C ARG A 95 -2.52 2.71 -31.05
N VAL A 96 -2.43 1.44 -31.42
CA VAL A 96 -1.14 0.73 -31.49
C VAL A 96 -0.18 1.44 -32.44
N GLY A 97 -0.67 1.88 -33.60
CA GLY A 97 0.09 2.66 -34.58
C GLY A 97 0.61 3.99 -34.02
N ASP A 98 -0.25 4.73 -33.33
CA ASP A 98 0.05 6.02 -32.68
C ASP A 98 1.11 5.85 -31.59
N ILE A 99 1.04 4.78 -30.79
CA ILE A 99 2.03 4.51 -29.73
C ILE A 99 3.38 4.08 -30.31
N ARG A 100 3.39 3.29 -31.39
CA ARG A 100 4.61 2.86 -32.08
C ARG A 100 5.29 4.02 -32.83
N HIS A 101 4.49 4.92 -33.40
CA HIS A 101 4.95 6.01 -34.23
C HIS A 101 4.35 7.34 -33.73
N PRO A 102 4.76 7.83 -32.55
CA PRO A 102 4.18 9.02 -31.93
C PRO A 102 4.36 10.28 -32.79
N SER A 103 5.27 10.31 -33.77
CA SER A 103 5.38 11.40 -34.73
C SER A 103 4.21 11.50 -35.71
N ARG A 104 3.38 10.47 -35.83
CA ARG A 104 2.17 10.43 -36.69
C ARG A 104 0.88 10.66 -35.89
N ALA A 105 0.96 10.60 -34.56
CA ALA A 105 -0.16 10.82 -33.67
C ALA A 105 -0.48 12.32 -33.51
N SER A 106 -1.65 12.63 -32.92
CA SER A 106 -1.96 14.02 -32.54
C SER A 106 -0.95 14.55 -31.51
N PRO A 107 -0.70 15.88 -31.45
CA PRO A 107 0.31 16.43 -30.55
C PRO A 107 0.15 16.03 -29.07
N GLY A 108 -1.09 15.93 -28.59
CA GLY A 108 -1.38 15.48 -27.23
C GLY A 108 -0.95 14.03 -26.98
N ILE A 109 -1.41 13.10 -27.84
CA ILE A 109 -1.06 11.67 -27.73
C ILE A 109 0.46 11.48 -27.89
N ALA A 110 1.07 12.19 -28.83
CA ALA A 110 2.51 12.14 -29.06
C ALA A 110 3.31 12.55 -27.81
N ALA A 111 2.87 13.61 -27.11
CA ALA A 111 3.50 14.07 -25.88
C ALA A 111 3.36 13.03 -24.76
N GLU A 112 2.15 12.48 -24.57
CA GLU A 112 1.89 11.42 -23.58
C GLU A 112 2.75 10.18 -23.82
N VAL A 113 2.77 9.66 -25.06
CA VAL A 113 3.56 8.47 -25.42
C VAL A 113 5.06 8.68 -25.25
N ARG A 114 5.56 9.90 -25.46
CA ARG A 114 6.97 10.26 -25.23
C ARG A 114 7.31 10.40 -23.75
N ALA A 115 6.34 10.73 -22.91
CA ALA A 115 6.51 10.82 -21.47
C ALA A 115 6.52 9.45 -20.78
N LEU A 116 6.02 8.40 -21.45
CA LEU A 116 6.08 7.03 -20.94
C LEU A 116 7.50 6.49 -20.88
N ASP A 117 7.78 5.68 -19.86
CA ASP A 117 8.98 4.85 -19.83
C ASP A 117 8.99 3.90 -21.05
N PRO A 118 10.15 3.64 -21.69
CA PRO A 118 10.24 2.72 -22.81
C PRO A 118 9.66 1.33 -22.52
N ARG A 119 9.69 0.86 -21.27
CA ARG A 119 9.06 -0.37 -20.82
C ARG A 119 7.54 -0.26 -20.83
N ASP A 120 6.99 0.76 -20.16
CA ASP A 120 5.54 0.98 -20.07
C ASP A 120 4.94 1.11 -21.47
N ARG A 121 5.64 1.79 -22.38
CA ARG A 121 5.25 1.88 -23.78
C ARG A 121 5.19 0.51 -24.46
N ARG A 122 6.15 -0.40 -24.23
CA ARG A 122 6.12 -1.76 -24.79
C ARG A 122 4.95 -2.57 -24.24
N ASP A 123 4.71 -2.49 -22.94
CA ASP A 123 3.62 -3.23 -22.29
C ASP A 123 2.25 -2.70 -22.71
N LEU A 124 2.13 -1.38 -22.89
CA LEU A 124 0.94 -0.73 -23.43
C LEU A 124 0.66 -1.20 -24.87
N VAL A 125 1.67 -1.20 -25.76
CA VAL A 125 1.55 -1.72 -27.12
C VAL A 125 1.08 -3.17 -27.10
N ARG A 126 1.75 -4.03 -26.32
CA ARG A 126 1.40 -5.46 -26.23
C ARG A 126 -0.04 -5.67 -25.76
N SER A 127 -0.49 -4.88 -24.79
CA SER A 127 -1.87 -4.93 -24.26
C SER A 127 -2.90 -4.55 -25.32
N TRP A 128 -2.66 -3.47 -26.06
CA TRP A 128 -3.56 -3.02 -27.14
C TRP A 128 -3.55 -3.97 -28.35
N GLU A 129 -2.40 -4.56 -28.69
CA GLU A 129 -2.32 -5.56 -29.76
C GLU A 129 -3.15 -6.81 -29.46
N LEU A 130 -3.06 -7.34 -28.25
CA LEU A 130 -3.88 -8.49 -27.83
C LEU A 130 -5.36 -8.13 -27.76
N ALA A 131 -5.69 -6.89 -27.37
CA ALA A 131 -7.07 -6.41 -27.38
C ALA A 131 -7.62 -6.30 -28.81
N ALA A 132 -6.83 -5.78 -29.77
CA ALA A 132 -7.19 -5.71 -31.18
C ALA A 132 -7.35 -7.11 -31.81
N GLU A 133 -6.43 -8.04 -31.52
CA GLU A 133 -6.49 -9.44 -31.96
C GLU A 133 -7.79 -10.10 -31.45
N PHE A 134 -8.10 -9.93 -30.17
CA PHE A 134 -9.33 -10.44 -29.57
C PHE A 134 -10.59 -9.78 -30.14
N CYS A 135 -10.58 -8.47 -30.38
CA CYS A 135 -11.70 -7.71 -30.94
C CYS A 135 -12.17 -8.29 -32.28
N ARG A 136 -11.20 -8.54 -33.19
CA ARG A 136 -11.48 -9.10 -34.52
C ARG A 136 -11.80 -10.58 -34.46
N HIS A 137 -11.12 -11.32 -33.59
CA HIS A 137 -11.21 -12.77 -33.53
C HIS A 137 -11.40 -13.23 -32.09
N PRO A 138 -12.62 -13.10 -31.51
CA PRO A 138 -12.90 -13.57 -30.16
C PRO A 138 -12.94 -15.11 -30.17
N THR A 139 -11.79 -15.72 -29.91
CA THR A 139 -11.62 -17.17 -29.89
C THR A 139 -11.06 -17.59 -28.54
N ARG A 140 -11.12 -18.90 -28.27
CA ARG A 140 -10.51 -19.46 -27.05
C ARG A 140 -9.02 -19.07 -26.94
N GLN A 141 -8.29 -19.09 -28.05
CA GLN A 141 -6.86 -18.79 -28.05
C GLN A 141 -6.58 -17.31 -27.76
N THR A 142 -7.28 -16.39 -28.42
CA THR A 142 -7.09 -14.94 -28.21
C THR A 142 -7.54 -14.52 -26.82
N MET A 143 -8.62 -15.13 -26.30
CA MET A 143 -9.05 -14.93 -24.90
C MET A 143 -7.99 -15.39 -23.91
N ILE A 144 -7.41 -16.59 -24.08
CA ILE A 144 -6.35 -17.09 -23.20
C ILE A 144 -5.15 -16.15 -23.23
N LYS A 145 -4.68 -15.72 -24.42
CA LYS A 145 -3.55 -14.78 -24.53
C LYS A 145 -3.83 -13.47 -23.77
N LEU A 146 -5.01 -12.88 -23.98
CA LEU A 146 -5.40 -11.62 -23.35
C LEU A 146 -5.50 -11.75 -21.83
N VAL A 147 -6.15 -12.81 -21.33
CA VAL A 147 -6.28 -13.06 -19.89
C VAL A 147 -4.92 -13.33 -19.26
N THR A 148 -4.07 -14.16 -19.89
CA THR A 148 -2.73 -14.46 -19.38
C THR A 148 -1.89 -13.19 -19.27
N GLN A 149 -1.84 -12.36 -20.32
CA GLN A 149 -1.08 -11.11 -20.28
C GLN A 149 -1.58 -10.19 -19.16
N ARG A 150 -2.89 -10.03 -19.01
CA ARG A 150 -3.45 -9.19 -17.93
C ARG A 150 -3.15 -9.76 -16.56
N PHE A 151 -3.21 -11.08 -16.40
CA PHE A 151 -2.88 -11.75 -15.14
C PHE A 151 -1.40 -11.55 -14.79
N GLU A 152 -0.49 -11.77 -15.73
CA GLU A 152 0.95 -11.56 -15.57
C GLU A 152 1.25 -10.11 -15.15
N GLN A 153 0.67 -9.13 -15.85
CA GLN A 153 0.83 -7.72 -15.52
C GLN A 153 0.35 -7.42 -14.08
N ARG A 154 -0.84 -7.91 -13.71
CA ARG A 154 -1.36 -7.76 -12.34
C ARG A 154 -0.52 -8.48 -11.29
N ALA A 155 0.09 -9.61 -11.63
CA ALA A 155 0.96 -10.34 -10.70
C ALA A 155 2.27 -9.61 -10.40
N MET A 156 2.69 -8.75 -11.32
CA MET A 156 3.86 -7.87 -11.19
C MET A 156 3.47 -6.46 -10.70
N THR A 157 2.19 -6.18 -10.47
CA THR A 157 1.73 -4.87 -9.97
C THR A 157 1.41 -4.94 -8.49
N CYS A 158 1.96 -4.00 -7.72
CA CYS A 158 1.58 -3.75 -6.35
C CYS A 158 0.55 -2.61 -6.28
N SER A 159 -0.51 -2.83 -5.52
CA SER A 159 -1.37 -1.78 -4.98
C SER A 159 -0.67 -1.18 -3.77
N VAL A 160 -0.64 0.15 -3.70
CA VAL A 160 -0.26 0.88 -2.49
C VAL A 160 -1.50 1.61 -2.00
N ASP A 161 -1.88 1.29 -0.77
CA ASP A 161 -3.00 1.87 -0.05
C ASP A 161 -2.46 2.62 1.16
N GLY A 162 -3.06 3.77 1.47
CA GLY A 162 -2.69 4.57 2.64
C GLY A 162 -3.90 4.83 3.51
N TYR A 163 -3.68 5.01 4.81
CA TYR A 163 -4.72 5.48 5.72
C TYR A 163 -4.10 6.30 6.83
N GLU A 164 -4.77 7.40 7.22
CA GLU A 164 -4.32 8.27 8.30
C GLU A 164 -5.38 8.35 9.39
N ALA A 165 -4.93 8.37 10.65
CA ALA A 165 -5.80 8.58 11.80
C ALA A 165 -5.09 9.31 12.93
N TYR A 166 -5.88 9.92 13.80
CA TYR A 166 -5.42 10.43 15.07
C TYR A 166 -5.81 9.47 16.18
N ARG A 167 -4.90 9.21 17.12
CA ARG A 167 -5.16 8.35 18.28
C ARG A 167 -4.61 8.97 19.55
N ARG A 168 -5.36 8.82 20.64
CA ARG A 168 -4.95 9.23 21.97
C ARG A 168 -4.44 8.05 22.78
N PHE A 169 -3.37 8.24 23.52
CA PHE A 169 -2.77 7.24 24.38
C PHE A 169 -2.56 7.79 25.80
N LYS A 170 -2.73 6.91 26.79
CA LYS A 170 -2.38 7.14 28.19
C LYS A 170 -1.23 6.23 28.60
N LYS A 171 -0.35 6.75 29.45
CA LYS A 171 0.72 5.95 30.05
C LYS A 171 0.07 4.91 30.97
N VAL A 172 0.39 3.64 30.75
CA VAL A 172 -0.05 2.53 31.61
C VAL A 172 1.04 2.21 32.62
N ASP A 173 2.29 2.16 32.14
CA ASP A 173 3.50 1.95 32.92
C ASP A 173 4.71 2.61 32.23
N GLU A 174 5.92 2.42 32.75
CA GLU A 174 7.16 3.03 32.22
C GLU A 174 7.55 2.55 30.80
N SER A 175 7.00 1.42 30.37
CA SER A 175 7.28 0.76 29.09
C SER A 175 6.10 0.71 28.14
N THR A 176 4.92 1.18 28.56
CA THR A 176 3.67 1.00 27.82
C THR A 176 2.79 2.25 27.80
N TRP A 177 2.37 2.63 26.60
CA TRP A 177 1.28 3.58 26.38
C TRP A 177 0.13 2.88 25.68
N ALA A 178 -1.10 3.01 26.16
CA ALA A 178 -2.27 2.33 25.60
C ALA A 178 -3.33 3.33 25.11
N SER A 179 -4.00 2.99 24.01
CA SER A 179 -5.00 3.84 23.40
C SER A 179 -6.26 3.92 24.25
N THR A 180 -6.91 5.08 24.25
CA THR A 180 -8.16 5.31 25.01
C THR A 180 -9.41 5.26 24.12
N THR A 181 -9.33 4.63 22.96
CA THR A 181 -10.43 4.60 21.99
C THR A 181 -11.46 3.54 22.41
N GLY A 182 -12.73 3.93 22.49
CA GLY A 182 -13.84 3.01 22.71
C GLY A 182 -14.26 2.27 21.43
N PRO A 183 -15.27 1.38 21.51
CA PRO A 183 -15.87 0.78 20.33
C PRO A 183 -16.41 1.84 19.37
N ASP A 184 -16.24 1.62 18.06
CA ASP A 184 -16.76 2.50 17.02
C ASP A 184 -17.57 1.74 15.95
N GLY A 185 -18.49 2.45 15.30
CA GLY A 185 -19.28 1.96 14.17
C GLY A 185 -20.32 0.88 14.50
N VAL A 186 -21.06 0.47 13.47
CA VAL A 186 -22.21 -0.46 13.57
C VAL A 186 -21.82 -1.83 14.10
N CYS A 187 -20.64 -2.35 13.71
CA CYS A 187 -20.14 -3.63 14.19
C CYS A 187 -19.54 -3.57 15.61
N GLY A 188 -19.40 -2.37 16.20
CA GLY A 188 -18.74 -2.17 17.47
C GLY A 188 -17.27 -2.59 17.41
N TRP A 189 -16.51 -2.00 16.49
CA TRP A 189 -15.08 -2.24 16.34
C TRP A 189 -14.34 -1.79 17.59
N VAL A 190 -13.74 -2.73 18.32
CA VAL A 190 -12.88 -2.43 19.46
C VAL A 190 -11.43 -2.56 18.99
N SER A 191 -10.69 -1.48 19.06
CA SER A 191 -9.26 -1.45 18.77
C SER A 191 -8.49 -1.00 20.01
N ILE A 192 -7.65 -1.89 20.51
CA ILE A 192 -6.72 -1.59 21.61
C ILE A 192 -5.32 -1.51 21.00
N ALA A 193 -4.81 -0.29 20.86
CA ALA A 193 -3.47 -0.03 20.39
C ALA A 193 -2.53 0.26 21.56
N ARG A 194 -1.29 -0.21 21.47
CA ARG A 194 -0.26 -0.01 22.49
C ARG A 194 1.07 0.35 21.82
N PHE A 195 1.76 1.31 22.40
CA PHE A 195 3.20 1.46 22.19
C PHE A 195 3.92 0.72 23.31
N GLU A 196 4.85 -0.14 22.94
CA GLU A 196 5.67 -0.95 23.84
C GLU A 196 7.15 -0.67 23.58
N ARG A 197 7.97 -0.51 24.62
CA ARG A 197 9.43 -0.39 24.42
C ARG A 197 9.99 -1.65 23.80
N ASP A 198 10.96 -1.49 22.90
CA ASP A 198 11.71 -2.61 22.38
C ASP A 198 12.56 -3.25 23.47
N ALA A 199 12.60 -4.58 23.49
CA ALA A 199 13.29 -5.33 24.54
C ALA A 199 14.83 -5.23 24.42
N ALA A 200 15.35 -5.05 23.21
CA ALA A 200 16.77 -4.93 22.94
C ALA A 200 17.24 -3.46 22.93
N VAL A 201 16.38 -2.55 22.48
CA VAL A 201 16.68 -1.12 22.37
C VAL A 201 15.59 -0.29 23.08
N PRO A 202 15.67 -0.10 24.41
CA PRO A 202 14.61 0.52 25.20
C PRO A 202 14.17 1.92 24.72
N GLU A 203 15.01 2.63 23.98
CA GLU A 203 14.73 3.94 23.38
C GLU A 203 13.70 3.88 22.25
N ILE A 204 13.47 2.70 21.69
CA ILE A 204 12.59 2.46 20.55
C ILE A 204 11.22 1.99 21.03
N TRP A 205 10.18 2.48 20.36
CA TRP A 205 8.80 2.12 20.63
C TRP A 205 8.22 1.32 19.46
N ASN A 206 7.84 0.08 19.72
CA ASN A 206 7.08 -0.78 18.84
C ASN A 206 5.57 -0.48 19.01
N TYR A 207 4.78 -0.83 18.00
CA TYR A 207 3.33 -0.61 18.01
C TYR A 207 2.59 -1.93 17.83
N VAL A 208 1.63 -2.21 18.70
CA VAL A 208 0.77 -3.39 18.66
C VAL A 208 -0.68 -2.94 18.69
N GLU A 209 -1.50 -3.42 17.77
CA GLU A 209 -2.93 -3.16 17.75
C GLU A 209 -3.71 -4.47 17.70
N GLN A 210 -4.58 -4.66 18.68
CA GLN A 210 -5.54 -5.76 18.69
C GLN A 210 -6.91 -5.21 18.29
N ARG A 211 -7.49 -5.79 17.25
CA ARG A 211 -8.83 -5.48 16.76
C ARG A 211 -9.77 -6.63 17.06
N SER A 212 -10.93 -6.32 17.59
CA SER A 212 -12.03 -7.25 17.81
C SER A 212 -13.37 -6.58 17.48
N ILE A 213 -14.43 -7.38 17.46
CA ILE A 213 -15.76 -6.95 17.05
C ILE A 213 -16.72 -7.29 18.18
N ALA A 214 -17.38 -6.27 18.74
CA ALA A 214 -18.32 -6.46 19.82
C ALA A 214 -19.66 -7.04 19.35
N HIS A 215 -20.11 -6.71 18.12
CA HIS A 215 -21.42 -7.10 17.60
C HIS A 215 -21.33 -7.92 16.29
N PRO A 216 -20.72 -9.12 16.30
CA PRO A 216 -20.51 -9.91 15.09
C PRO A 216 -21.81 -10.42 14.44
N HIS A 217 -22.92 -10.43 15.19
CA HIS A 217 -24.22 -10.92 14.74
C HIS A 217 -24.99 -9.90 13.89
N ILE A 218 -24.57 -8.63 13.86
CA ILE A 218 -25.24 -7.61 13.06
C ILE A 218 -24.96 -7.86 11.57
N ALA A 219 -26.04 -7.90 10.79
CA ALA A 219 -26.01 -7.97 9.34
C ALA A 219 -26.99 -6.95 8.77
N THR A 220 -26.50 -6.15 7.83
CA THR A 220 -27.27 -5.22 6.99
C THR A 220 -27.14 -5.69 5.53
N PRO A 221 -27.94 -5.16 4.58
CA PRO A 221 -27.82 -5.53 3.17
C PRO A 221 -26.39 -5.41 2.60
N ASP A 222 -25.63 -4.43 3.09
CA ASP A 222 -24.29 -4.09 2.57
C ASP A 222 -23.13 -4.52 3.48
N LEU A 223 -23.41 -5.02 4.70
CA LEU A 223 -22.39 -5.31 5.71
C LEU A 223 -22.76 -6.51 6.59
N LYS A 224 -21.88 -7.51 6.67
CA LYS A 224 -21.98 -8.62 7.63
C LYS A 224 -20.82 -8.55 8.61
N CYS A 225 -21.10 -8.18 9.86
CA CYS A 225 -20.07 -8.01 10.87
C CYS A 225 -19.32 -9.31 11.21
N SER A 226 -19.91 -10.48 10.92
CA SER A 226 -19.32 -11.80 11.12
C SER A 226 -18.21 -12.16 10.13
N GLU A 227 -18.08 -11.44 9.01
CA GLU A 227 -17.03 -11.68 8.02
C GLU A 227 -15.67 -11.13 8.48
N PHE A 228 -15.69 -10.17 9.40
CA PHE A 228 -14.49 -9.63 9.99
C PHE A 228 -14.01 -10.53 11.13
N LYS A 229 -12.70 -10.76 11.19
CA LYS A 229 -12.07 -11.59 12.22
C LYS A 229 -11.27 -10.73 13.19
N PRO A 230 -11.21 -11.11 14.47
CA PRO A 230 -10.22 -10.54 15.37
C PRO A 230 -8.82 -10.68 14.77
N SER A 231 -8.02 -9.64 14.89
CA SER A 231 -6.67 -9.59 14.35
C SER A 231 -5.74 -8.87 15.30
N GLU A 232 -4.49 -9.31 15.32
CA GLU A 232 -3.40 -8.57 15.94
C GLU A 232 -2.50 -8.05 14.82
N GLN A 233 -2.08 -6.80 14.96
CA GLN A 233 -1.21 -6.12 14.02
C GLN A 233 0.01 -5.65 14.80
N ARG A 234 1.18 -6.11 14.40
CA ARG A 234 2.43 -5.83 15.12
C ARG A 234 3.41 -5.14 14.19
N TYR A 235 3.82 -3.95 14.58
CA TYR A 235 4.78 -3.13 13.87
C TYR A 235 6.00 -2.91 14.77
N VAL A 236 7.17 -3.24 14.25
CA VAL A 236 8.42 -3.11 15.01
C VAL A 236 9.46 -2.34 14.20
N TRP A 237 10.46 -1.83 14.90
CA TRP A 237 11.59 -1.17 14.27
C TRP A 237 12.59 -2.18 13.71
N GLY A 238 13.26 -1.82 12.61
CA GLY A 238 14.42 -2.58 12.12
C GLY A 238 14.10 -3.97 11.55
N VAL A 239 12.87 -4.21 11.10
CA VAL A 239 12.56 -5.43 10.33
C VAL A 239 13.26 -5.38 8.98
N ASN A 240 13.68 -6.55 8.47
CA ASN A 240 14.28 -6.70 7.15
C ASN A 240 13.44 -6.01 6.06
N ASP A 241 14.13 -5.44 5.08
CA ASP A 241 13.49 -4.89 3.88
C ASP A 241 12.64 -5.98 3.19
N PHE A 242 11.36 -5.67 2.95
CA PHE A 242 10.48 -6.54 2.20
C PHE A 242 10.53 -6.20 0.71
N HIS A 243 11.12 -7.10 -0.08
CA HIS A 243 11.05 -6.99 -1.54
C HIS A 243 9.77 -7.65 -2.05
N ALA A 244 8.76 -6.82 -2.36
CA ALA A 244 7.48 -7.28 -2.91
C ALA A 244 7.62 -7.91 -4.32
N GLY A 245 8.75 -7.68 -5.01
CA GLY A 245 8.98 -8.15 -6.38
C GLY A 245 7.95 -7.59 -7.36
N CYS A 246 7.51 -6.35 -7.12
CA CYS A 246 6.60 -5.63 -8.00
C CYS A 246 7.39 -4.75 -8.96
N GLU A 247 6.94 -4.75 -10.20
CA GLU A 247 7.49 -3.96 -11.29
C GLU A 247 6.66 -2.71 -11.56
N PHE A 248 5.38 -2.75 -11.20
CA PHE A 248 4.43 -1.65 -11.35
C PHE A 248 3.81 -1.29 -10.00
N ILE A 249 3.48 -0.01 -9.84
CA ILE A 249 2.76 0.51 -8.68
C ILE A 249 1.43 1.10 -9.16
N SER A 250 0.35 0.72 -8.48
CA SER A 250 -0.97 1.30 -8.63
C SER A 250 -1.37 1.92 -7.30
N PHE A 251 -1.77 3.19 -7.32
CA PHE A 251 -2.36 3.83 -6.15
C PHE A 251 -3.87 3.61 -6.17
N VAL A 252 -4.44 3.20 -5.04
CA VAL A 252 -5.91 3.12 -4.91
C VAL A 252 -6.43 4.54 -4.73
N PRO A 253 -7.38 5.00 -5.56
CA PRO A 253 -7.98 6.32 -5.39
C PRO A 253 -8.72 6.40 -4.04
N PHE A 254 -8.43 7.46 -3.29
CA PHE A 254 -9.09 7.81 -2.03
C PHE A 254 -10.51 8.34 -2.25
#